data_AF-A0A0J7KK42-F1
#
_entry.id   AF-A0A0J7KK42-F1
#
_cell.length_a   1.000
_cell.length_b   1.000
_cell.length_c   1.000
_cell.angle_alpha   90.00
_cell.angle_beta   90.00
_cell.angle_gamma   90.00
#
_symmetry.space_group_name_H-M   'P 1'
#
loop_
_entity.id
_entity.type
_entity.pdbx_description
1 polymer ?
#
loop_
_entity_poly.entity_id
_entity_poly.type
_entity_poly.pdbx_seq_one_letter_code
_entity_poly.pdbx_strand_id
1 'polypeptide(L)'
;MSQKSESDVSAEGATSQAYKVLQNDQVGSVYSNVSHVKCFLRYMVASRELQAGEEIVTEVPFVVGPKACTYPLCLSCYTPWPPSPDDKPLCSKCKWPVCNQECENSPQHKDYECLVFVQANEKFNVDVALLDGNDGVPQLECITPLRLLLESERNVERWNEEVKDMEAHNKIRCEETQWKSDHVNIVDYLRKRLKLDRHSLSQMYGRVDEYLLDDLPDIVLEHKVDICRLLLQVLDVVEPGYTRVRGMTLYELHAPLLFLAKGQWNAGVIDEAGLKSKMTEAATILKEAVAILTLEPPETAEGQIGLVARESLVQLEQSINNL
;
A
#
# COMPACT_ATOMS: atom_id res chain seq x y z
N MET A 1 35.76 55.36 -16.29
CA MET A 1 36.79 54.94 -15.31
C MET A 1 36.07 53.97 -14.37
N SER A 2 36.02 52.66 -14.68
CA SER A 2 36.96 51.62 -14.21
C SER A 2 36.97 51.58 -12.67
N GLN A 3 36.54 50.54 -11.94
CA GLN A 3 36.61 49.08 -12.11
C GLN A 3 35.51 48.33 -11.31
N LYS A 4 35.28 47.06 -11.70
CA LYS A 4 34.45 46.02 -11.05
C LYS A 4 35.03 45.51 -9.72
N SER A 5 34.17 44.95 -8.85
CA SER A 5 34.37 43.59 -8.29
C SER A 5 33.04 43.00 -7.78
N GLU A 6 32.79 41.76 -8.17
CA GLU A 6 31.67 40.86 -7.81
C GLU A 6 31.73 40.40 -6.35
N SER A 7 30.57 40.11 -5.73
CA SER A 7 30.20 38.76 -5.25
C SER A 7 28.90 38.78 -4.42
N ASP A 8 27.92 37.99 -4.85
CA ASP A 8 26.86 37.37 -4.04
C ASP A 8 27.42 36.75 -2.75
N VAL A 9 26.62 36.71 -1.66
CA VAL A 9 26.27 35.47 -0.92
C VAL A 9 25.03 35.75 -0.05
N SER A 10 24.07 34.86 -0.23
CA SER A 10 22.82 34.63 0.50
C SER A 10 22.98 34.40 2.01
N ALA A 11 22.04 34.94 2.79
CA ALA A 11 21.86 34.61 4.20
C ALA A 11 20.49 33.95 4.42
N GLU A 12 20.39 32.66 4.08
CA GLU A 12 19.36 31.77 4.60
C GLU A 12 19.86 31.21 5.94
N GLY A 13 19.25 31.65 7.04
CA GLY A 13 19.57 31.18 8.39
C GLY A 13 19.01 29.78 8.60
N ALA A 14 19.87 28.75 8.49
CA ALA A 14 19.57 27.40 8.92
C ALA A 14 19.40 27.35 10.45
N THR A 15 18.17 27.19 10.94
CA THR A 15 17.92 26.83 12.34
C THR A 15 18.45 25.43 12.61
N SER A 16 19.55 25.34 13.35
CA SER A 16 20.10 24.07 13.86
C SER A 16 19.05 23.29 14.64
N GLN A 17 18.78 22.04 14.25
CA GLN A 17 17.91 21.11 15.00
C GLN A 17 18.28 21.05 16.50
N ALA A 18 17.28 21.02 17.38
CA ALA A 18 17.45 20.97 18.84
C ALA A 18 17.99 19.63 19.37
N TYR A 19 18.05 18.62 18.51
CA TYR A 19 18.52 17.27 18.82
C TYR A 19 19.42 16.73 17.72
N LYS A 20 20.14 15.66 18.06
CA LYS A 20 20.87 14.79 17.12
C LYS A 20 20.38 13.36 17.33
N VAL A 21 20.11 12.65 16.23
CA VAL A 21 19.83 11.22 16.27
C VAL A 21 21.18 10.49 16.27
N LEU A 22 21.39 9.63 17.25
CA LEU A 22 22.57 8.80 17.37
C LEU A 22 22.18 7.33 17.26
N GLN A 23 23.07 6.53 16.68
CA GLN A 23 22.95 5.07 16.69
C GLN A 23 23.67 4.52 17.92
N ASN A 24 23.05 3.54 18.55
CA ASN A 24 23.68 2.81 19.63
C ASN A 24 24.15 1.45 19.14
N ASP A 25 25.47 1.30 19.00
CA ASP A 25 26.09 0.03 18.65
C ASP A 25 26.28 -0.90 19.86
N GLN A 26 25.95 -0.44 21.07
CA GLN A 26 26.31 -1.05 22.36
C GLN A 26 25.10 -1.42 23.24
N VAL A 27 23.94 -0.77 23.07
CA VAL A 27 22.73 -1.06 23.85
C VAL A 27 21.89 -2.05 23.07
N GLY A 28 22.15 -3.32 23.35
CA GLY A 28 21.48 -4.45 22.71
C GLY A 28 21.97 -5.81 23.19
N SER A 29 23.01 -5.90 24.03
CA SER A 29 23.30 -7.13 24.77
C SER A 29 22.32 -7.26 25.94
N VAL A 30 21.06 -7.55 25.66
CA VAL A 30 20.24 -8.23 26.67
C VAL A 30 20.85 -9.63 26.78
N TYR A 31 21.54 -9.89 27.88
CA TYR A 31 22.06 -11.22 28.21
C TYR A 31 20.88 -12.17 28.46
N SER A 32 20.26 -12.68 27.40
CA SER A 32 19.55 -13.96 27.45
C SER A 32 20.48 -15.01 26.84
N ASN A 33 20.61 -16.14 27.52
CA ASN A 33 21.63 -17.17 27.29
C ASN A 33 21.53 -17.93 25.94
N VAL A 34 20.95 -17.36 24.88
CA VAL A 34 20.90 -17.98 23.56
C VAL A 34 20.86 -16.88 22.48
N SER A 35 21.96 -16.78 21.72
CA SER A 35 22.10 -16.03 20.46
C SER A 35 22.15 -14.48 20.55
N HIS A 36 23.29 -13.89 20.18
CA HIS A 36 23.45 -12.46 19.94
C HIS A 36 22.43 -11.94 18.91
N VAL A 37 21.46 -11.14 19.34
CA VAL A 37 20.65 -10.30 18.44
C VAL A 37 21.25 -8.91 18.47
N LYS A 38 21.78 -8.45 17.33
CA LYS A 38 22.33 -7.10 17.18
C LYS A 38 21.15 -6.13 17.01
N CYS A 39 20.64 -5.57 18.10
CA CYS A 39 19.66 -4.47 18.06
C CYS A 39 20.39 -3.17 17.74
N PHE A 40 20.02 -2.51 16.64
CA PHE A 40 20.48 -1.15 16.32
C PHE A 40 19.45 -0.16 16.85
N LEU A 41 19.56 0.21 18.13
CA LEU A 41 18.64 1.18 18.73
C LEU A 41 19.06 2.62 18.37
N ARG A 42 18.13 3.37 17.76
CA ARG A 42 18.27 4.82 17.54
C ARG A 42 17.81 5.56 18.80
N TYR A 43 18.51 6.63 19.18
CA TYR A 43 18.12 7.51 20.28
C TYR A 43 18.41 8.98 19.94
N MET A 44 17.68 9.89 20.56
CA MET A 44 17.87 11.33 20.39
C MET A 44 18.60 11.92 21.59
N VAL A 45 19.58 12.78 21.33
CA VAL A 45 20.28 13.58 22.36
C VAL A 45 20.14 15.05 22.03
N ALA A 46 19.90 15.88 23.03
CA ALA A 46 19.85 17.33 22.85
C ALA A 46 21.19 17.85 22.25
N SER A 47 21.10 18.67 21.21
CA SER A 47 22.27 19.25 20.53
C SER A 47 22.79 20.51 21.20
N ARG A 48 22.00 21.06 22.14
CA ARG A 48 22.22 22.29 22.92
C ARG A 48 21.42 22.25 24.22
N GLU A 49 21.57 23.27 25.06
CA GLU A 49 20.68 23.47 26.22
C GLU A 49 19.24 23.77 25.77
N LEU A 50 18.27 23.22 26.50
CA LEU A 50 16.84 23.32 26.23
C LEU A 50 16.15 24.11 27.35
N GLN A 51 15.20 24.98 26.99
CA GLN A 51 14.39 25.69 27.96
C GLN A 51 13.08 24.96 28.26
N ALA A 52 12.53 25.18 29.46
CA ALA A 52 11.24 24.59 29.83
C ALA A 52 10.13 25.11 28.91
N GLY A 53 9.34 24.20 28.34
CA GLY A 53 8.25 24.52 27.41
C GLY A 53 8.69 24.73 25.96
N GLU A 54 9.97 24.54 25.64
CA GLU A 54 10.47 24.59 24.27
C GLU A 54 10.06 23.35 23.46
N GLU A 55 9.67 23.55 22.20
CA GLU A 55 9.39 22.46 21.25
C GLU A 55 10.70 21.81 20.79
N ILE A 56 10.84 20.50 21.05
CA ILE A 56 12.07 19.74 20.75
C ILE A 56 11.94 19.01 19.41
N VAL A 57 10.79 18.38 19.16
CA VAL A 57 10.51 17.63 17.95
C VAL A 57 9.02 17.74 17.62
N THR A 58 8.73 17.87 16.33
CA THR A 58 7.37 17.79 15.78
C THR A 58 7.44 16.83 14.60
N GLU A 59 6.54 15.86 14.56
CA GLU A 59 6.51 14.82 13.54
C GLU A 59 5.08 14.58 13.10
N VAL A 60 4.91 14.29 11.80
CA VAL A 60 3.63 13.91 11.23
C VAL A 60 3.54 12.39 11.27
N PRO A 61 2.47 11.79 11.82
CA PRO A 61 2.36 10.34 11.88
C PRO A 61 2.38 9.74 10.47
N PHE A 62 2.93 8.53 10.34
CA PHE A 62 2.88 7.78 9.08
C PHE A 62 1.43 7.41 8.74
N VAL A 63 0.67 6.89 9.71
CA VAL A 63 -0.78 6.65 9.62
C VAL A 63 -1.47 6.90 10.96
N VAL A 64 -2.77 7.17 10.92
CA VAL A 64 -3.61 7.27 12.12
C VAL A 64 -4.74 6.24 12.03
N GLY A 65 -5.02 5.54 13.13
CA GLY A 65 -6.07 4.54 13.18
C GLY A 65 -6.47 4.15 14.60
N PRO A 66 -7.52 3.32 14.73
CA PRO A 66 -8.00 2.85 16.02
C PRO A 66 -6.93 2.06 16.78
N LYS A 67 -6.92 2.18 18.11
CA LYS A 67 -6.07 1.36 18.98
C LYS A 67 -6.56 -0.10 18.99
N ALA A 68 -5.67 -1.06 19.17
CA ALA A 68 -6.05 -2.44 19.47
C ALA A 68 -6.97 -2.52 20.70
N CYS A 69 -7.90 -3.48 20.70
CA CYS A 69 -8.90 -3.68 21.75
C CYS A 69 -9.69 -2.40 22.09
N THR A 70 -10.08 -1.62 21.06
CA THR A 70 -10.87 -0.41 21.24
C THR A 70 -12.38 -0.69 21.26
N TYR A 71 -13.13 0.20 21.92
CA TYR A 71 -14.59 0.27 21.80
C TYR A 71 -15.01 0.73 20.38
N PRO A 72 -16.27 0.52 19.97
CA PRO A 72 -16.73 0.91 18.65
C PRO A 72 -16.66 2.43 18.46
N LEU A 73 -16.10 2.86 17.34
CA LEU A 73 -15.85 4.27 17.05
C LEU A 73 -15.99 4.58 15.57
N CYS A 74 -16.11 5.86 15.25
CA CYS A 74 -16.08 6.33 13.87
C CYS A 74 -14.68 6.20 13.28
N LEU A 75 -14.57 5.64 12.07
CA LEU A 75 -13.28 5.45 11.40
C LEU A 75 -12.56 6.75 11.00
N SER A 76 -13.24 7.90 11.01
CA SER A 76 -12.67 9.19 10.59
C SER A 76 -12.31 10.09 11.76
N CYS A 77 -13.27 10.33 12.67
CA CYS A 77 -13.06 11.25 13.80
C CYS A 77 -12.75 10.55 15.13
N TYR A 78 -12.81 9.21 15.18
CA TYR A 78 -12.57 8.39 16.37
C TYR A 78 -13.49 8.65 17.57
N THR A 79 -14.56 9.43 17.38
CA THR A 79 -15.62 9.59 18.38
C THR A 79 -16.32 8.25 18.63
N PRO A 80 -16.71 7.94 19.88
CA PRO A 80 -17.53 6.77 20.17
C PRO A 80 -18.73 6.63 19.25
N TRP A 81 -18.95 5.41 18.78
CA TRP A 81 -20.02 5.04 17.88
C TRP A 81 -20.78 3.85 18.47
N PRO A 82 -22.10 3.75 18.32
CA PRO A 82 -22.99 4.72 17.71
C PRO A 82 -23.24 5.95 18.62
N PRO A 83 -23.67 7.10 18.07
CA PRO A 83 -24.04 8.28 18.85
C PRO A 83 -25.25 8.04 19.77
N SER A 84 -26.15 7.11 19.39
CA SER A 84 -27.23 6.64 20.26
C SER A 84 -27.59 5.18 19.91
N PRO A 85 -28.27 4.43 20.80
CA PRO A 85 -28.66 3.05 20.52
C PRO A 85 -29.54 2.88 19.27
N ASP A 86 -30.36 3.87 18.92
CA ASP A 86 -31.28 3.81 17.79
C ASP A 86 -30.68 4.36 16.48
N ASP A 87 -29.60 5.15 16.57
CA ASP A 87 -28.93 5.76 15.43
C ASP A 87 -27.55 5.16 15.23
N LYS A 88 -27.44 4.23 14.28
CA LYS A 88 -26.20 3.48 13.97
C LYS A 88 -25.69 3.84 12.57
N PRO A 89 -25.20 5.08 12.35
CA PRO A 89 -24.84 5.54 11.02
C PRO A 89 -23.65 4.73 10.48
N LEU A 90 -23.75 4.29 9.23
CA LEU A 90 -22.72 3.54 8.53
C LEU A 90 -22.42 4.23 7.21
N CYS A 91 -21.18 4.09 6.74
CA CYS A 91 -20.76 4.59 5.44
C CYS A 91 -21.67 4.01 4.36
N SER A 92 -22.22 4.88 3.52
CA SER A 92 -23.16 4.53 2.47
C SER A 92 -22.57 3.52 1.46
N LYS A 93 -21.23 3.52 1.31
CA LYS A 93 -20.47 2.65 0.41
C LYS A 93 -20.09 1.33 1.07
N CYS A 94 -19.15 1.34 2.02
CA CYS A 94 -18.57 0.12 2.59
C CYS A 94 -19.38 -0.48 3.75
N LYS A 95 -20.34 0.26 4.32
CA LYS A 95 -21.13 -0.15 5.51
C LYS A 95 -20.31 -0.31 6.80
N TRP A 96 -19.23 0.46 6.95
CA TRP A 96 -18.44 0.57 8.19
C TRP A 96 -18.77 1.84 8.98
N PRO A 97 -18.49 1.90 10.30
CA PRO A 97 -18.97 2.96 11.19
C PRO A 97 -18.36 4.33 10.87
N VAL A 98 -19.23 5.28 10.54
CA VAL A 98 -18.92 6.71 10.40
C VAL A 98 -20.05 7.54 11.00
N CYS A 99 -19.75 8.71 11.56
CA CYS A 99 -20.78 9.52 12.21
C CYS A 99 -21.75 10.16 11.22
N ASN A 100 -21.27 10.57 10.04
CA ASN A 100 -22.03 11.37 9.07
C ASN A 100 -21.34 11.38 7.69
N GLN A 101 -21.94 12.10 6.74
CA GLN A 101 -21.44 12.23 5.37
C GLN A 101 -20.07 12.93 5.27
N GLU A 102 -19.72 13.80 6.22
CA GLU A 102 -18.39 14.42 6.28
C GLU A 102 -17.33 13.38 6.65
N CYS A 103 -17.58 12.58 7.69
CA CYS A 103 -16.71 11.48 8.08
C CYS A 103 -16.61 10.43 6.97
N GLU A 104 -17.71 10.12 6.27
CA GLU A 104 -17.71 9.23 5.11
C GLU A 104 -16.76 9.70 4.01
N ASN A 105 -16.71 11.01 3.75
CA ASN A 105 -15.89 11.61 2.71
C ASN A 105 -14.49 12.03 3.19
N SER A 106 -14.18 11.84 4.48
CA SER A 106 -12.88 12.18 5.06
C SER A 106 -11.78 11.32 4.45
N PRO A 107 -10.63 11.90 4.01
CA PRO A 107 -9.52 11.16 3.41
C PRO A 107 -9.05 9.97 4.26
N GLN A 108 -9.05 10.12 5.59
CA GLN A 108 -8.65 9.09 6.54
C GLN A 108 -9.43 7.78 6.41
N HIS A 109 -10.70 7.84 6.00
CA HIS A 109 -11.53 6.66 5.75
C HIS A 109 -11.70 6.38 4.26
N LYS A 110 -12.16 7.40 3.51
CA LYS A 110 -12.50 7.32 2.10
C LYS A 110 -11.33 6.82 1.27
N ASP A 111 -10.16 7.40 1.49
CA ASP A 111 -9.01 7.15 0.66
C ASP A 111 -8.23 5.93 1.15
N TYR A 112 -8.53 5.33 2.30
CA TYR A 112 -7.84 4.13 2.79
C TYR A 112 -8.73 2.88 2.69
N GLU A 113 -9.28 2.43 3.82
CA GLU A 113 -9.91 1.12 3.93
C GLU A 113 -11.29 1.02 3.25
N CYS A 114 -11.94 2.16 2.97
CA CYS A 114 -13.31 2.16 2.43
C CYS A 114 -13.42 1.34 1.13
N LEU A 115 -12.50 1.54 0.19
CA LEU A 115 -12.51 0.82 -1.09
C LEU A 115 -12.23 -0.68 -0.91
N VAL A 116 -11.28 -1.02 -0.03
CA VAL A 116 -10.92 -2.41 0.27
C VAL A 116 -12.13 -3.18 0.78
N PHE A 117 -12.91 -2.58 1.70
CA PHE A 117 -14.11 -3.21 2.23
C PHE A 117 -15.22 -3.36 1.19
N VAL A 118 -15.40 -2.39 0.30
CA VAL A 118 -16.35 -2.50 -0.82
C VAL A 118 -15.97 -3.67 -1.73
N GLN A 119 -14.71 -3.76 -2.13
CA GLN A 119 -14.20 -4.81 -3.03
C GLN A 119 -14.30 -6.21 -2.39
N ALA A 120 -13.99 -6.32 -1.10
CA ALA A 120 -14.11 -7.57 -0.36
C ALA A 120 -15.58 -7.94 -0.06
N ASN A 121 -16.53 -7.02 -0.28
CA ASN A 121 -17.91 -7.10 0.21
C ASN A 121 -17.94 -7.41 1.73
N GLU A 122 -17.00 -6.85 2.49
CA GLU A 122 -16.87 -7.05 3.93
C GLU A 122 -17.57 -5.91 4.66
N LYS A 123 -18.54 -6.28 5.51
CA LYS A 123 -19.40 -5.33 6.21
C LYS A 123 -19.12 -5.37 7.71
N PHE A 124 -19.28 -4.23 8.35
CA PHE A 124 -19.16 -4.14 9.80
C PHE A 124 -20.32 -4.87 10.48
N ASN A 125 -19.99 -5.73 11.44
CA ASN A 125 -20.96 -6.50 12.20
C ASN A 125 -21.39 -5.68 13.43
N VAL A 126 -22.44 -4.88 13.22
CA VAL A 126 -23.01 -3.98 14.23
C VAL A 126 -23.43 -4.74 15.48
N ASP A 127 -24.10 -5.88 15.33
CA ASP A 127 -24.63 -6.64 16.46
C ASP A 127 -23.48 -7.10 17.36
N VAL A 128 -22.43 -7.70 16.78
CA VAL A 128 -21.25 -8.18 17.53
C VAL A 128 -20.47 -7.03 18.16
N ALA A 129 -20.36 -5.88 17.46
CA ALA A 129 -19.66 -4.72 17.99
C ALA A 129 -20.34 -4.11 19.22
N LEU A 130 -21.66 -4.29 19.37
CA LEU A 130 -22.45 -3.72 20.47
C LEU A 130 -22.84 -4.75 21.54
N LEU A 131 -22.32 -5.98 21.48
CA LEU A 131 -22.53 -6.98 22.53
C LEU A 131 -21.82 -6.56 23.82
N ASP A 132 -22.58 -6.57 24.92
CA ASP A 132 -22.04 -6.34 26.27
C ASP A 132 -21.04 -7.44 26.65
N GLY A 133 -19.92 -7.03 27.26
CA GLY A 133 -18.90 -7.96 27.78
C GLY A 133 -17.74 -8.27 26.84
N ASN A 134 -17.69 -7.66 25.65
CA ASN A 134 -16.53 -7.73 24.76
C ASN A 134 -15.41 -6.77 25.22
N ASP A 135 -14.17 -7.27 25.28
CA ASP A 135 -12.97 -6.46 25.54
C ASP A 135 -12.48 -5.78 24.24
N GLY A 136 -13.36 -4.95 23.67
CA GLY A 136 -13.15 -4.23 22.41
C GLY A 136 -13.82 -4.86 21.18
N VAL A 137 -13.54 -4.32 19.99
CA VAL A 137 -14.15 -4.72 18.71
C VAL A 137 -13.08 -5.35 17.79
N PRO A 138 -13.01 -6.69 17.69
CA PRO A 138 -12.00 -7.37 16.88
C PRO A 138 -11.96 -6.93 15.41
N GLN A 139 -13.11 -6.63 14.79
CA GLN A 139 -13.15 -6.15 13.39
C GLN A 139 -12.41 -4.81 13.18
N LEU A 140 -12.31 -3.97 14.22
CA LEU A 140 -11.58 -2.70 14.13
C LEU A 140 -10.05 -2.87 14.25
N GLU A 141 -9.57 -4.01 14.75
CA GLU A 141 -8.14 -4.24 14.95
C GLU A 141 -7.35 -4.27 13.63
N CYS A 142 -8.03 -4.60 12.52
CA CYS A 142 -7.40 -4.62 11.21
C CYS A 142 -7.20 -3.23 10.58
N ILE A 143 -7.87 -2.18 11.09
CA ILE A 143 -7.92 -0.86 10.43
C ILE A 143 -6.53 -0.20 10.38
N THR A 144 -5.86 -0.10 11.53
CA THR A 144 -4.54 0.56 11.60
C THR A 144 -3.49 -0.21 10.79
N PRO A 145 -3.38 -1.56 10.91
CA PRO A 145 -2.51 -2.35 10.03
C PRO A 145 -2.84 -2.22 8.55
N LEU A 146 -4.13 -2.19 8.18
CA LEU A 146 -4.55 -2.01 6.79
C LEU A 146 -4.12 -0.65 6.25
N ARG A 147 -4.37 0.43 7.00
CA ARG A 147 -3.91 1.78 6.64
C ARG A 147 -2.40 1.84 6.49
N LEU A 148 -1.66 1.22 7.42
CA LEU A 148 -0.20 1.14 7.37
C LEU A 148 0.28 0.44 6.09
N LEU A 149 -0.34 -0.69 5.74
CA LEU A 149 -0.02 -1.42 4.51
C LEU A 149 -0.33 -0.57 3.27
N LEU A 150 -1.52 0.04 3.19
CA LEU A 150 -1.89 0.89 2.06
C LEU A 150 -0.97 2.11 1.93
N GLU A 151 -0.59 2.75 3.03
CA GLU A 151 0.33 3.89 3.03
C GLU A 151 1.75 3.47 2.64
N SER A 152 2.22 2.30 3.10
CA SER A 152 3.53 1.77 2.73
C SER A 152 3.68 1.54 1.23
N GLU A 153 2.57 1.25 0.55
CA GLU A 153 2.52 1.05 -0.90
C GLU A 153 2.36 2.39 -1.64
N ARG A 154 1.72 3.39 -1.02
CA ARG A 154 1.55 4.75 -1.59
C ARG A 154 2.81 5.59 -1.51
N ASN A 155 3.53 5.47 -0.40
CA ASN A 155 4.68 6.31 -0.09
C ASN A 155 5.87 5.43 0.33
N VAL A 156 6.43 4.73 -0.67
CA VAL A 156 7.52 3.77 -0.49
C VAL A 156 8.78 4.44 0.06
N GLU A 157 9.07 5.68 -0.35
CA GLU A 157 10.19 6.47 0.16
C GLU A 157 10.05 6.67 1.68
N ARG A 158 8.92 7.26 2.10
CA ARG A 158 8.63 7.51 3.51
C ARG A 158 8.56 6.22 4.35
N TRP A 159 8.03 5.14 3.78
CA TRP A 159 8.05 3.82 4.41
C TRP A 159 9.48 3.33 4.68
N ASN A 160 10.37 3.40 3.68
CA ASN A 160 11.75 2.95 3.82
C ASN A 160 12.53 3.80 4.84
N GLU A 161 12.26 5.11 4.89
CA GLU A 161 12.97 6.04 5.79
C GLU A 161 12.47 5.99 7.24
N GLU A 162 11.15 5.94 7.44
CA GLU A 162 10.53 6.11 8.76
C GLU A 162 10.24 4.77 9.45
N VAL A 163 9.68 3.79 8.73
CA VAL A 163 8.98 2.64 9.37
C VAL A 163 9.65 1.28 9.11
N LYS A 164 10.12 1.01 7.91
CA LYS A 164 10.59 -0.32 7.48
C LYS A 164 11.67 -0.91 8.40
N ASP A 165 12.58 -0.05 8.85
CA ASP A 165 13.72 -0.45 9.68
C ASP A 165 13.42 -0.35 11.19
N MET A 166 12.16 -0.06 11.57
CA MET A 166 11.74 -0.12 12.97
C MET A 166 11.73 -1.56 13.48
N GLU A 167 12.15 -1.76 14.73
CA GLU A 167 12.23 -3.09 15.32
C GLU A 167 10.83 -3.66 15.61
N ALA A 168 10.48 -4.75 14.92
CA ALA A 168 9.18 -5.42 15.11
C ALA A 168 9.12 -6.30 16.37
N HIS A 169 10.27 -6.61 16.98
CA HIS A 169 10.40 -7.50 18.16
C HIS A 169 9.68 -8.85 18.03
N ASN A 170 9.55 -9.39 16.82
CA ASN A 170 8.74 -10.59 16.55
C ASN A 170 9.08 -11.80 17.42
N LYS A 171 10.36 -12.01 17.75
CA LYS A 171 10.80 -13.14 18.60
C LYS A 171 10.24 -13.06 20.02
N ILE A 172 10.08 -11.86 20.55
CA ILE A 172 9.51 -11.62 21.88
C ILE A 172 7.98 -11.66 21.78
N ARG A 173 7.42 -10.90 20.83
CA ARG A 173 5.97 -10.78 20.66
C ARG A 173 5.30 -12.11 20.36
N CYS A 174 5.94 -13.04 19.65
CA CYS A 174 5.34 -14.34 19.35
C CYS A 174 5.11 -15.26 20.56
N GLU A 175 5.76 -14.96 21.69
CA GLU A 175 5.58 -15.69 22.94
C GLU A 175 4.41 -15.12 23.77
N GLU A 176 3.92 -13.92 23.43
CA GLU A 176 2.82 -13.27 24.13
C GLU A 176 1.46 -13.85 23.74
N THR A 177 0.49 -13.76 24.67
CA THR A 177 -0.87 -14.25 24.44
C THR A 177 -1.58 -13.51 23.31
N GLN A 178 -1.29 -12.21 23.16
CA GLN A 178 -1.90 -11.34 22.15
C GLN A 178 -1.54 -11.75 20.72
N TRP A 179 -0.37 -12.36 20.49
CA TRP A 179 0.09 -12.77 19.16
C TRP A 179 -0.91 -13.65 18.43
N LYS A 180 -1.56 -14.58 19.15
CA LYS A 180 -2.55 -15.48 18.54
C LYS A 180 -3.81 -14.72 18.13
N SER A 181 -4.28 -13.80 18.98
CA SER A 181 -5.43 -12.95 18.68
C SER A 181 -5.13 -12.03 17.49
N ASP A 182 -3.98 -11.37 17.47
CA ASP A 182 -3.54 -10.50 16.37
C ASP A 182 -3.41 -11.29 15.06
N HIS A 183 -2.88 -12.51 15.12
CA HIS A 183 -2.78 -13.36 13.93
C HIS A 183 -4.17 -13.66 13.33
N VAL A 184 -5.18 -13.89 14.18
CA VAL A 184 -6.55 -14.17 13.70
C VAL A 184 -7.26 -12.90 13.25
N ASN A 185 -7.29 -11.88 14.11
CA ASN A 185 -8.09 -10.67 13.93
C ASN A 185 -7.47 -9.71 12.89
N ILE A 186 -6.16 -9.78 12.68
CA ILE A 186 -5.44 -8.93 11.73
C ILE A 186 -4.95 -9.78 10.56
N VAL A 187 -3.99 -10.68 10.78
CA VAL A 187 -3.27 -11.33 9.65
C VAL A 187 -4.20 -12.20 8.81
N ASP A 188 -4.93 -13.11 9.44
CA ASP A 188 -5.88 -13.98 8.78
C ASP A 188 -7.09 -13.22 8.24
N TYR A 189 -7.55 -12.19 8.97
CA TYR A 189 -8.63 -11.33 8.49
C TYR A 189 -8.25 -10.62 7.19
N LEU A 190 -7.10 -9.93 7.15
CA LEU A 190 -6.62 -9.25 5.94
C LEU A 190 -6.41 -10.23 4.78
N ARG A 191 -5.73 -11.36 5.02
CA ARG A 191 -5.40 -12.33 3.96
C ARG A 191 -6.61 -13.11 3.45
N LYS A 192 -7.45 -13.63 4.36
CA LYS A 192 -8.53 -14.57 4.02
C LYS A 192 -9.86 -13.87 3.78
N ARG A 193 -10.20 -12.86 4.60
CA ARG A 193 -11.48 -12.15 4.50
C ARG A 193 -11.41 -11.00 3.51
N LEU A 194 -10.39 -10.15 3.63
CA LEU A 194 -10.19 -9.03 2.70
C LEU A 194 -9.46 -9.43 1.41
N LYS A 195 -9.02 -10.70 1.31
CA LYS A 195 -8.30 -11.25 0.15
C LYS A 195 -7.04 -10.44 -0.20
N LEU A 196 -6.39 -9.84 0.80
CA LEU A 196 -5.14 -9.12 0.61
C LEU A 196 -3.97 -10.10 0.67
N ASP A 197 -3.78 -10.85 -0.42
CA ASP A 197 -2.51 -11.47 -0.73
C ASP A 197 -1.76 -10.65 -1.82
N ARG A 198 -0.43 -10.81 -1.91
CA ARG A 198 0.38 -10.07 -2.91
C ARG A 198 -0.09 -10.33 -4.34
N HIS A 199 -0.78 -11.44 -4.59
CA HIS A 199 -1.37 -11.76 -5.89
C HIS A 199 -2.60 -10.89 -6.20
N SER A 200 -3.45 -10.64 -5.21
CA SER A 200 -4.70 -9.86 -5.35
C SER A 200 -4.43 -8.38 -5.53
N LEU A 201 -3.38 -7.81 -4.92
CA LEU A 201 -3.02 -6.40 -5.12
C LEU A 201 -2.67 -6.09 -6.59
N SER A 202 -1.94 -6.98 -7.28
CA SER A 202 -1.66 -6.82 -8.71
C SER A 202 -2.93 -6.82 -9.58
N GLN A 203 -3.94 -7.61 -9.18
CA GLN A 203 -5.20 -7.79 -9.92
C GLN A 203 -6.27 -6.75 -9.56
N MET A 204 -6.17 -6.05 -8.42
CA MET A 204 -7.19 -5.11 -7.95
C MET A 204 -7.06 -3.69 -8.53
N TYR A 205 -5.85 -3.24 -8.87
CA TYR A 205 -5.65 -1.89 -9.45
C TYR A 205 -6.18 -1.80 -10.89
N GLY A 206 -7.12 -0.89 -11.17
CA GLY A 206 -7.56 -0.57 -12.53
C GLY A 206 -8.75 -1.36 -13.09
N ARG A 207 -9.50 -2.08 -12.24
CA ARG A 207 -10.65 -2.93 -12.64
C ARG A 207 -12.00 -2.53 -11.99
N VAL A 208 -12.09 -1.34 -11.39
CA VAL A 208 -13.31 -0.84 -10.72
C VAL A 208 -13.80 0.42 -11.43
N ASP A 209 -15.12 0.55 -11.62
CA ASP A 209 -15.74 1.77 -12.15
C ASP A 209 -15.29 2.99 -11.33
N GLU A 210 -14.93 4.09 -12.01
CA GLU A 210 -14.30 5.32 -11.47
C GLU A 210 -12.81 5.22 -11.06
N TYR A 211 -12.18 4.05 -11.18
CA TYR A 211 -10.73 3.83 -10.97
C TYR A 211 -10.19 2.84 -12.01
N LEU A 212 -10.50 3.12 -13.28
CA LEU A 212 -9.96 2.38 -14.41
C LEU A 212 -8.47 2.75 -14.60
N LEU A 213 -7.73 1.94 -15.36
CA LEU A 213 -6.28 2.14 -15.54
C LEU A 213 -5.91 3.53 -16.09
N ASP A 214 -6.80 4.15 -16.86
CA ASP A 214 -6.68 5.50 -17.41
C ASP A 214 -6.87 6.62 -16.37
N ASP A 215 -7.51 6.32 -15.24
CA ASP A 215 -7.73 7.25 -14.13
C ASP A 215 -6.64 7.16 -13.04
N LEU A 216 -5.71 6.21 -13.15
CA LEU A 216 -4.66 5.99 -12.14
C LEU A 216 -3.45 6.92 -12.36
N PRO A 217 -2.91 7.56 -11.30
CA PRO A 217 -1.65 8.30 -11.38
C PRO A 217 -0.47 7.40 -11.80
N ASP A 218 0.49 7.95 -12.55
CA ASP A 218 1.69 7.23 -13.03
C ASP A 218 2.42 6.46 -11.92
N ILE A 219 2.55 7.06 -10.73
CA ILE A 219 3.17 6.42 -9.56
C ILE A 219 2.47 5.12 -9.14
N VAL A 220 1.14 5.04 -9.28
CA VAL A 220 0.35 3.85 -8.97
C VAL A 220 0.53 2.78 -10.05
N LEU A 221 0.64 3.20 -11.32
CA LEU A 221 0.91 2.30 -12.45
C LEU A 221 2.33 1.70 -12.37
N GLU A 222 3.34 2.51 -12.05
CA GLU A 222 4.73 2.07 -11.84
C GLU A 222 4.81 1.05 -10.69
N HIS A 223 4.10 1.32 -9.60
CA HIS A 223 4.04 0.39 -8.48
C HIS A 223 3.38 -0.95 -8.84
N LYS A 224 2.29 -0.91 -9.62
CA LYS A 224 1.65 -2.13 -10.15
C LYS A 224 2.64 -2.94 -11.01
N VAL A 225 3.46 -2.27 -11.83
CA VAL A 225 4.52 -2.92 -12.62
C VAL A 225 5.54 -3.61 -11.71
N ASP A 226 5.98 -2.96 -10.64
CA ASP A 226 6.97 -3.53 -9.71
C ASP A 226 6.44 -4.74 -8.96
N ILE A 227 5.19 -4.71 -8.50
CA ILE A 227 4.52 -5.87 -7.87
C ILE A 227 4.46 -7.04 -8.85
N CYS A 228 3.99 -6.80 -10.08
CA CYS A 228 3.89 -7.83 -11.10
C CYS A 228 5.26 -8.45 -11.41
N ARG A 229 6.32 -7.63 -11.56
CA ARG A 229 7.69 -8.11 -11.81
C ARG A 229 8.23 -8.94 -10.64
N LEU A 230 8.03 -8.48 -9.41
CA LEU A 230 8.45 -9.22 -8.22
C LEU A 230 7.70 -10.55 -8.09
N LEU A 231 6.41 -10.55 -8.39
CA LEU A 231 5.61 -11.77 -8.37
C LEU A 231 6.12 -12.77 -9.42
N LEU A 232 6.43 -12.32 -10.64
CA LEU A 232 7.02 -13.19 -11.67
C LEU A 232 8.36 -13.80 -11.21
N GLN A 233 9.24 -13.01 -10.58
CA GLN A 233 10.50 -13.54 -10.03
C GLN A 233 10.28 -14.63 -8.98
N VAL A 234 9.26 -14.48 -8.14
CA VAL A 234 8.89 -15.52 -7.16
C VAL A 234 8.35 -16.76 -7.87
N LEU A 235 7.49 -16.58 -8.87
CA LEU A 235 6.92 -17.69 -9.65
C LEU A 235 7.98 -18.47 -10.43
N ASP A 236 9.07 -17.83 -10.85
CA ASP A 236 10.19 -18.50 -11.53
C ASP A 236 10.91 -19.51 -10.62
N VAL A 237 10.85 -19.31 -9.31
CA VAL A 237 11.45 -20.21 -8.32
C VAL A 237 10.43 -21.22 -7.79
N VAL A 238 9.24 -20.74 -7.42
CA VAL A 238 8.25 -21.52 -6.66
C VAL A 238 7.41 -22.42 -7.56
N GLU A 239 6.97 -21.91 -8.72
CA GLU A 239 6.08 -22.64 -9.63
C GLU A 239 6.48 -22.34 -11.09
N PRO A 240 7.64 -22.84 -11.55
CA PRO A 240 8.13 -22.60 -12.90
C PRO A 240 7.22 -23.26 -13.97
N GLY A 241 7.20 -22.69 -15.18
CA GLY A 241 6.44 -23.20 -16.31
C GLY A 241 5.16 -22.42 -16.62
N TYR A 242 4.22 -23.01 -17.37
CA TYR A 242 2.97 -22.32 -17.71
C TYR A 242 1.92 -22.57 -16.63
N THR A 243 1.70 -21.56 -15.79
CA THR A 243 0.80 -21.60 -14.64
C THR A 243 -0.24 -20.49 -14.76
N ARG A 244 -1.46 -20.73 -14.27
CA ARG A 244 -2.56 -19.74 -14.30
C ARG A 244 -2.13 -18.41 -13.71
N VAL A 245 -1.48 -18.45 -12.55
CA VAL A 245 -1.02 -17.27 -11.82
C VAL A 245 0.04 -16.49 -12.62
N ARG A 246 0.95 -17.16 -13.34
CA ARG A 246 1.91 -16.51 -14.24
C ARG A 246 1.19 -15.83 -15.40
N GLY A 247 0.27 -16.53 -16.07
CA GLY A 247 -0.51 -15.97 -17.18
C GLY A 247 -1.31 -14.73 -16.76
N MET A 248 -1.98 -14.80 -15.61
CA MET A 248 -2.71 -13.66 -15.05
C MET A 248 -1.77 -12.50 -14.67
N THR A 249 -0.62 -12.78 -14.08
CA THR A 249 0.34 -11.73 -13.68
C THR A 249 0.93 -11.01 -14.90
N LEU A 250 1.26 -11.74 -15.97
CA LEU A 250 1.72 -11.16 -17.23
C LEU A 250 0.62 -10.32 -17.90
N TYR A 251 -0.63 -10.80 -17.87
CA TYR A 251 -1.77 -10.03 -18.34
C TYR A 251 -1.98 -8.75 -17.51
N GLU A 252 -1.81 -8.78 -16.19
CA GLU A 252 -1.88 -7.56 -15.38
C GLU A 252 -0.70 -6.61 -15.59
N LEU A 253 0.46 -7.12 -15.98
CA LEU A 253 1.68 -6.34 -16.20
C LEU A 253 1.66 -5.55 -17.51
N HIS A 254 1.14 -6.12 -18.60
CA HIS A 254 1.21 -5.47 -19.91
C HIS A 254 0.44 -4.12 -19.95
N ALA A 255 -0.68 -4.05 -19.23
CA ALA A 255 -1.59 -2.92 -19.29
C ALA A 255 -0.98 -1.63 -18.69
N PRO A 256 -0.47 -1.60 -17.45
CA PRO A 256 0.17 -0.40 -16.89
C PRO A 256 1.41 0.03 -17.69
N LEU A 257 2.18 -0.92 -18.24
CA LEU A 257 3.30 -0.58 -19.14
C LEU A 257 2.83 0.19 -20.38
N LEU A 258 1.70 -0.21 -20.97
CA LEU A 258 1.13 0.47 -22.13
C LEU A 258 0.60 1.88 -21.77
N PHE A 259 -0.04 2.03 -20.61
CA PHE A 259 -0.52 3.33 -20.13
C PHE A 259 0.62 4.29 -19.82
N LEU A 260 1.65 3.84 -19.11
CA LEU A 260 2.85 4.64 -18.84
C LEU A 260 3.56 5.07 -20.13
N ALA A 261 3.67 4.17 -21.11
CA ALA A 261 4.26 4.50 -22.41
C ALA A 261 3.46 5.60 -23.15
N LYS A 262 2.13 5.49 -23.17
CA LYS A 262 1.24 6.51 -23.77
C LYS A 262 1.29 7.83 -23.01
N GLY A 263 1.31 7.80 -21.68
CA GLY A 263 1.44 8.99 -20.83
C GLY A 263 2.74 9.75 -21.13
N GLN A 264 3.87 9.04 -21.17
CA GLN A 264 5.18 9.61 -21.50
C GLN A 264 5.25 10.18 -22.92
N TRP A 265 4.63 9.52 -23.90
CA TRP A 265 4.53 10.04 -25.27
C TRP A 265 3.70 11.33 -25.34
N ASN A 266 2.53 11.35 -24.70
CA ASN A 266 1.66 12.52 -24.66
C ASN A 266 2.30 13.70 -23.94
N ALA A 267 3.14 13.43 -22.93
CA ALA A 267 3.93 14.43 -22.22
C ALA A 267 5.19 14.88 -22.99
N GLY A 268 5.51 14.27 -24.13
CA GLY A 268 6.71 14.59 -24.93
C GLY A 268 8.03 14.14 -24.29
N VAL A 269 7.98 13.21 -23.34
CA VAL A 269 9.17 12.68 -22.63
C VAL A 269 9.92 11.65 -23.48
N ILE A 270 9.20 10.89 -24.30
CA ILE A 270 9.77 9.90 -25.23
C ILE A 270 9.42 10.25 -26.67
N ASP A 271 10.27 9.82 -27.60
CA ASP A 271 10.06 9.94 -29.04
C ASP A 271 9.30 8.72 -29.62
N GLU A 272 9.02 8.73 -30.92
CA GLU A 272 8.23 7.69 -31.59
C GLU A 272 8.91 6.33 -31.49
N ALA A 273 10.25 6.32 -31.60
CA ALA A 273 11.07 5.13 -31.41
C ALA A 273 10.97 4.60 -29.97
N GLY A 274 11.00 5.49 -28.97
CA GLY A 274 10.81 5.16 -27.56
C GLY A 274 9.42 4.58 -27.27
N LEU A 275 8.36 5.19 -27.83
CA LEU A 275 7.00 4.67 -27.70
C LEU A 275 6.89 3.27 -28.33
N LYS A 276 7.39 3.10 -29.56
CA LYS A 276 7.37 1.82 -30.28
C LYS A 276 8.12 0.73 -29.50
N SER A 277 9.28 1.06 -28.92
CA SER A 277 10.05 0.14 -28.08
C SER A 277 9.26 -0.33 -26.86
N LYS A 278 8.64 0.59 -26.11
CA LYS A 278 7.85 0.26 -24.91
C LYS A 278 6.58 -0.51 -25.23
N MET A 279 5.89 -0.17 -26.32
CA MET A 279 4.73 -0.92 -26.79
C MET A 279 5.11 -2.34 -27.21
N THR A 280 6.28 -2.53 -27.81
CA THR A 280 6.80 -3.85 -28.19
C THR A 280 7.12 -4.72 -26.96
N GLU A 281 7.65 -4.12 -25.89
CA GLU A 281 7.84 -4.80 -24.60
C GLU A 281 6.49 -5.30 -24.04
N ALA A 282 5.49 -4.40 -23.96
CA ALA A 282 4.15 -4.76 -23.49
C ALA A 282 3.50 -5.85 -24.36
N ALA A 283 3.66 -5.79 -25.68
CA ALA A 283 3.16 -6.81 -26.60
C ALA A 283 3.83 -8.18 -26.38
N THR A 284 5.14 -8.19 -26.10
CA THR A 284 5.87 -9.43 -25.80
C THR A 284 5.35 -10.10 -24.53
N ILE A 285 5.12 -9.31 -23.48
CA ILE A 285 4.54 -9.78 -22.21
C ILE A 285 3.12 -10.29 -22.42
N LEU A 286 2.29 -9.54 -23.14
CA LEU A 286 0.91 -9.94 -23.43
C LEU A 286 0.87 -11.23 -24.28
N LYS A 287 1.80 -11.40 -25.21
CA LYS A 287 1.92 -12.63 -26.02
C LYS A 287 2.20 -13.86 -25.18
N GLU A 288 3.06 -13.74 -24.18
CA GLU A 288 3.30 -14.82 -23.22
C GLU A 288 2.06 -15.10 -22.36
N ALA A 289 1.38 -14.04 -21.89
CA ALA A 289 0.11 -14.19 -21.16
C ALA A 289 -0.94 -14.96 -21.99
N VAL A 290 -1.10 -14.61 -23.28
CA VAL A 290 -1.99 -15.31 -24.20
C VAL A 290 -1.61 -16.77 -24.35
N ALA A 291 -0.32 -17.07 -24.54
CA ALA A 291 0.16 -18.44 -24.70
C ALA A 291 -0.16 -19.32 -23.47
N ILE A 292 -0.20 -18.74 -22.27
CA ILE A 292 -0.53 -19.43 -21.03
C ILE A 292 -2.05 -19.53 -20.85
N LEU A 293 -2.76 -18.41 -20.91
CA LEU A 293 -4.18 -18.34 -20.57
C LEU A 293 -5.09 -19.05 -21.58
N THR A 294 -4.65 -19.17 -22.85
CA THR A 294 -5.41 -19.93 -23.87
C THR A 294 -5.31 -21.45 -23.72
N LEU A 295 -4.48 -21.95 -22.78
CA LEU A 295 -4.48 -23.36 -22.39
C LEU A 295 -5.64 -23.70 -21.46
N GLU A 296 -6.24 -22.70 -20.81
CA GLU A 296 -7.37 -22.90 -19.91
C GLU A 296 -8.67 -23.15 -20.70
N PRO A 297 -9.61 -23.96 -20.16
CA PRO A 297 -10.89 -24.19 -20.82
C PRO A 297 -11.63 -22.86 -21.04
N PRO A 298 -12.22 -22.62 -22.23
CA PRO A 298 -12.88 -21.36 -22.56
C PRO A 298 -13.99 -20.98 -21.56
N GLU A 299 -14.60 -21.95 -20.87
CA GLU A 299 -15.67 -21.71 -19.90
C GLU A 299 -15.17 -21.11 -18.57
N THR A 300 -13.86 -21.12 -18.33
CA THR A 300 -13.24 -20.54 -17.12
C THR A 300 -13.03 -19.04 -17.27
N ALA A 301 -12.92 -18.34 -16.14
CA ALA A 301 -12.63 -16.90 -16.14
C ALA A 301 -11.29 -16.61 -16.82
N GLU A 302 -10.26 -17.41 -16.53
CA GLU A 302 -8.93 -17.31 -17.12
C GLU A 302 -8.95 -17.60 -18.63
N GLY A 303 -9.70 -18.61 -19.07
CA GLY A 303 -9.90 -18.90 -20.49
C GLY A 303 -10.56 -17.73 -21.24
N GLN A 304 -11.59 -17.12 -20.66
CA GLN A 304 -12.23 -15.91 -21.20
C GLN A 304 -11.24 -14.74 -21.29
N ILE A 305 -10.45 -14.51 -20.25
CA ILE A 305 -9.39 -13.48 -20.26
C ILE A 305 -8.36 -13.80 -21.35
N GLY A 306 -7.99 -15.06 -21.55
CA GLY A 306 -7.09 -15.48 -22.63
C GLY A 306 -7.62 -15.15 -24.03
N LEU A 307 -8.93 -15.26 -24.25
CA LEU A 307 -9.57 -14.84 -25.51
C LEU A 307 -9.48 -13.33 -25.73
N VAL A 308 -9.82 -12.54 -24.70
CA VAL A 308 -9.75 -11.07 -24.74
C VAL A 308 -8.30 -10.58 -24.90
N ALA A 309 -7.36 -11.20 -24.20
CA ALA A 309 -5.94 -10.91 -24.29
C ALA A 309 -5.40 -11.14 -25.71
N ARG A 310 -5.88 -12.19 -26.40
CA ARG A 310 -5.49 -12.49 -27.78
C ARG A 310 -5.99 -11.45 -28.76
N GLU A 311 -7.23 -10.98 -28.59
CA GLU A 311 -7.77 -9.87 -29.41
C GLU A 311 -7.00 -8.57 -29.15
N SER A 312 -6.73 -8.27 -27.88
CA SER A 312 -5.95 -7.10 -27.45
C SER A 312 -4.53 -7.11 -28.02
N LEU A 313 -3.89 -8.29 -28.09
CA LEU A 313 -2.57 -8.45 -28.69
C LEU A 313 -2.56 -8.10 -30.18
N VAL A 314 -3.56 -8.58 -30.93
CA VAL A 314 -3.69 -8.27 -32.37
C VAL A 314 -3.84 -6.75 -32.58
N GLN A 315 -4.67 -6.10 -31.77
CA GLN A 315 -4.87 -4.65 -31.83
C GLN A 315 -3.58 -3.88 -31.48
N LEU A 316 -2.84 -4.34 -30.48
CA LEU A 316 -1.58 -3.73 -30.07
C LEU A 316 -0.51 -3.89 -31.15
N GLU A 317 -0.33 -5.08 -31.73
CA GLU A 317 0.61 -5.33 -32.82
C GLU A 317 0.29 -4.48 -34.07
N GLN A 318 -1.00 -4.32 -34.41
CA GLN A 318 -1.43 -3.40 -35.47
C GLN A 318 -1.08 -1.95 -35.15
N SER A 319 -1.31 -1.51 -33.92
CA SER A 319 -0.98 -0.16 -33.47
C SER A 319 0.53 0.11 -33.54
N ILE A 320 1.37 -0.86 -33.17
CA ILE A 320 2.83 -0.79 -33.28
C ILE A 320 3.31 -0.67 -34.73
N ASN A 321 2.65 -1.36 -35.66
CA ASN A 321 3.00 -1.31 -37.08
C ASN A 321 2.57 0.00 -37.76
N ASN A 322 1.55 0.66 -37.22
CA ASN A 322 1.02 1.93 -37.73
C ASN A 322 1.65 3.17 -37.09
N LEU A 323 2.48 2.98 -36.06
CA LEU A 323 3.41 3.97 -35.51
C LEU A 323 4.64 4.07 -36.41
#